data_AF-A0A5N5ZCP6-F1
#
_entry.id   AF-A0A5N5ZCP6-F1
#
_cell.length_a   1.000
_cell.length_b   1.000
_cell.length_c   1.000
_cell.angle_alpha   90.00
_cell.angle_beta   90.00
_cell.angle_gamma   90.00
#
_symmetry.space_group_name_H-M   'P 1'
#
loop_
_entity.id
_entity.type
_entity.pdbx_description
1 polymer ?
#
loop_
_entity_poly.entity_id
_entity_poly.type
_entity_poly.pdbx_seq_one_letter_code
_entity_poly.pdbx_strand_id
1 'polypeptide(L)' 'MEKDITAMNKATLFEELKPINIQTCREITNQIISENRKVSIDFAKNQQIVYAVEVKKVLIYFGFLD' A
#
# COMPACT_ATOMS: atom_id res chain seq x y z
N MET A 1 -14.95 5.65 -14.44
CA MET A 1 -13.55 6.07 -14.54
C MET A 1 -12.73 5.03 -13.80
N GLU A 2 -12.08 4.11 -14.51
CA GLU A 2 -11.01 3.33 -13.90
C GLU A 2 -9.92 4.34 -13.52
N LYS A 3 -9.69 4.57 -12.22
CA LYS A 3 -8.50 5.29 -11.78
C LYS A 3 -7.32 4.43 -12.23
N ASP A 4 -6.50 4.91 -13.16
CA ASP A 4 -5.23 4.25 -13.48
C ASP A 4 -4.38 4.18 -12.20
N ILE A 5 -4.33 3.00 -11.59
CA ILE A 5 -3.54 2.77 -10.39
C ILE A 5 -2.07 2.76 -10.81
N THR A 6 -1.38 3.86 -10.53
CA THR A 6 0.06 4.00 -10.76
C THR A 6 0.83 3.74 -9.46
N ALA A 7 2.14 3.52 -9.59
CA ALA A 7 3.01 3.49 -8.42
C ALA A 7 2.98 4.87 -7.73
N MET A 8 2.99 4.87 -6.40
CA MET A 8 2.90 6.11 -5.62
C MET A 8 3.72 6.04 -4.33
N ASN A 9 3.92 7.20 -3.72
CA ASN A 9 4.53 7.29 -2.40
C ASN A 9 3.58 6.73 -1.33
N LYS A 10 4.14 6.10 -0.29
CA LYS A 10 3.36 5.65 0.88
C LYS A 10 2.54 6.77 1.50
N ALA A 11 3.09 7.98 1.57
CA ALA A 11 2.37 9.14 2.09
C ALA A 11 1.09 9.40 1.28
N THR A 12 1.18 9.44 -0.04
CA THR A 12 0.02 9.61 -0.93
C THR A 12 -1.01 8.49 -0.77
N LEU A 13 -0.55 7.24 -0.68
CA LEU A 13 -1.44 6.11 -0.44
C LEU A 13 -2.19 6.24 0.91
N PHE A 14 -1.51 6.68 1.96
CA PHE A 14 -2.14 6.85 3.28
C PHE A 14 -3.11 8.03 3.32
N GLU A 15 -2.88 9.06 2.51
CA GLU A 15 -3.85 10.16 2.34
C GLU A 15 -5.15 9.67 1.70
N GLU A 16 -5.09 8.74 0.73
CA GLU A 16 -6.28 8.10 0.14
C GLU A 16 -6.98 7.18 1.16
N LEU A 17 -6.22 6.57 2.07
CA LEU A 17 -6.73 5.68 3.13
C LEU A 17 -7.11 6.41 4.43
N LYS A 18 -7.21 7.76 4.41
CA LYS A 18 -7.50 8.60 5.57
C LYS A 18 -8.61 8.16 6.53
N PRO A 19 -9.75 7.58 6.09
CA PRO A 19 -10.77 7.11 7.04
C PRO A 19 -10.29 5.93 7.91
N ILE A 20 -9.13 5.32 7.63
CA ILE A 20 -8.57 4.19 8.37
C ILE A 20 -7.42 4.65 9.28
N ASN A 21 -7.23 3.94 10.39
CA ASN A 21 -6.08 4.13 11.26
C ASN A 21 -4.76 4.00 10.47
N ILE A 22 -3.97 5.08 10.46
CA ILE A 22 -2.71 5.18 9.72
C ILE A 22 -1.69 4.10 10.12
N GLN A 23 -1.70 3.65 11.38
CA GLN A 23 -0.80 2.59 11.85
C GLN A 23 -1.14 1.26 11.16
N THR A 24 -2.43 0.92 11.10
CA THR A 24 -2.92 -0.26 10.39
C THR A 24 -2.61 -0.18 8.90
N CYS A 25 -2.84 0.98 8.26
CA CYS A 25 -2.49 1.20 6.85
C CYS A 25 -1.00 0.94 6.59
N ARG A 26 -0.13 1.44 7.49
CA ARG A 26 1.32 1.22 7.40
C ARG A 26 1.69 -0.24 7.53
N GLU A 27 1.17 -0.93 8.53
CA GLU A 27 1.47 -2.35 8.78
C GLU A 27 1.06 -3.22 7.60
N ILE A 28 -0.18 -3.09 7.13
CA ILE A 28 -0.69 -3.84 5.98
C ILE A 28 0.08 -3.52 4.70
N THR A 29 0.37 -2.25 4.44
CA THR A 29 1.15 -1.86 3.25
C THR A 29 2.55 -2.45 3.30
N ASN A 30 3.22 -2.44 4.46
CA ASN A 30 4.55 -3.04 4.62
C ASN A 30 4.50 -4.56 4.42
N GLN A 31 3.46 -5.23 4.95
CA GLN A 31 3.26 -6.67 4.77
C GLN A 31 3.08 -7.01 3.28
N ILE A 32 2.22 -6.27 2.58
CA ILE A 32 1.98 -6.45 1.13
C ILE A 32 3.27 -6.22 0.33
N ILE A 33 4.07 -5.21 0.65
CA ILE A 33 5.36 -4.98 0.00
C ILE A 33 6.32 -6.14 0.28
N SER A 34 6.40 -6.61 1.52
CA SER A 34 7.26 -7.71 1.95
C SER A 34 6.95 -8.99 1.17
N GLU A 35 5.67 -9.37 1.11
CA GLU A 35 5.19 -10.54 0.39
C GLU A 35 5.36 -10.40 -1.12
N ASN A 36 4.96 -9.27 -1.70
CA ASN A 36 4.95 -9.07 -3.14
C ASN A 36 6.38 -9.01 -3.72
N ARG A 37 7.33 -8.44 -2.96
CA ARG A 37 8.74 -8.33 -3.39
C ARG A 37 9.62 -9.46 -2.86
N LYS A 38 9.11 -10.36 -2.02
CA LYS A 38 9.87 -11.43 -1.34
C LYS A 38 11.07 -10.89 -0.54
N VAL A 39 10.84 -9.79 0.19
CA VAL A 39 11.85 -9.10 1.02
C VAL A 39 11.44 -9.11 2.48
N SER A 40 12.38 -8.88 3.41
CA SER A 40 12.05 -8.79 4.84
C SER A 40 11.11 -7.62 5.15
N ILE A 41 10.34 -7.75 6.24
CA ILE A 41 9.43 -6.68 6.68
C ILE A 41 10.20 -5.40 7.02
N ASP A 42 11.42 -5.50 7.54
CA ASP A 42 12.25 -4.34 7.87
C ASP A 42 12.75 -3.62 6.63
N PHE A 43 13.05 -4.35 5.54
CA PHE A 43 13.33 -3.72 4.27
C PHE A 43 12.09 -3.03 3.70
N ALA A 44 10.92 -3.68 3.80
CA ALA A 44 9.64 -3.15 3.33
C ALA A 44 9.23 -1.85 4.06
N LYS A 45 9.46 -1.76 5.38
CA LYS A 45 9.24 -0.54 6.19
C LYS A 45 9.99 0.66 5.62
N ASN A 46 11.22 0.46 5.16
CA ASN A 46 12.09 1.51 4.63
C ASN A 46 11.74 1.93 3.19
N GLN A 47 10.90 1.17 2.47
CA GLN A 47 10.47 1.54 1.12
C GLN A 47 9.52 2.74 1.16
N GLN A 48 9.80 3.76 0.34
CA GLN A 48 8.93 4.93 0.19
C GLN A 48 7.93 4.77 -0.96
N ILE A 49 8.30 3.98 -1.99
CA ILE A 49 7.47 3.73 -3.17
C ILE A 49 6.69 2.43 -2.99
N VAL A 50 5.39 2.50 -3.29
CA VAL A 50 4.47 1.37 -3.40
C VAL A 50 4.14 1.18 -4.88
N TYR A 51 4.45 0.01 -5.44
CA TYR A 51 4.21 -0.27 -6.85
C TYR A 51 2.72 -0.43 -7.15
N ALA A 52 2.29 -0.17 -8.38
CA ALA A 52 0.88 -0.23 -8.78
C ALA A 52 0.16 -1.52 -8.34
N VAL A 53 0.81 -2.68 -8.48
CA VAL A 53 0.26 -3.97 -8.03
C VAL A 53 0.09 -4.06 -6.51
N GLU A 54 0.97 -3.41 -5.75
CA GLU A 54 0.90 -3.36 -4.28
C GLU A 54 -0.17 -2.37 -3.83
N VAL A 55 -0.25 -1.20 -4.47
CA VAL A 55 -1.34 -0.23 -4.26
C VAL A 55 -2.68 -0.91 -4.49
N LYS A 56 -2.83 -1.63 -5.60
CA LYS A 56 -4.06 -2.37 -5.91
C LYS A 56 -4.43 -3.35 -4.78
N LYS A 57 -3.47 -4.16 -4.32
CA LYS A 57 -3.67 -5.11 -3.22
C LYS A 57 -4.05 -4.41 -1.91
N VAL A 58 -3.42 -3.28 -1.59
CA VAL A 58 -3.75 -2.49 -0.39
C VAL A 58 -5.17 -1.95 -0.47
N LEU A 59 -5.56 -1.37 -1.61
CA LEU A 59 -6.90 -0.83 -1.80
C LEU A 59 -7.98 -1.92 -1.74
N ILE A 60 -7.74 -3.10 -2.33
CA ILE A 60 -8.63 -4.26 -2.23
C ILE A 60 -8.76 -4.70 -0.76
N TYR A 61 -7.65 -4.82 -0.03
CA TYR A 61 -7.65 -5.23 1.37
C TYR A 61 -8.53 -4.31 2.23
N PHE A 62 -8.53 -3.02 1.94
CA PHE A 62 -9.32 -2.01 2.67
C PHE A 62 -10.71 -1.75 2.07
N GLY A 63 -11.11 -2.46 1.01
CA GLY A 63 -12.45 -2.33 0.39
C GLY A 63 -12.65 -1.08 -0.46
N PHE A 64 -11.57 -0.46 -0.95
CA PHE A 64 -11.61 0.68 -1.88
C PHE A 64 -11.61 0.28 -3.35
N LEU A 65 -11.41 -1.00 -3.63
CA LEU A 65 -11.40 -1.58 -4.97
C LEU A 65 -11.94 -3.02 -4.91
N ASP A 66 -12.77 -3.38 -5.87
CA ASP A 66 -13.28 -4.74 -6.08
C ASP A 66 -12.30 -5.62 -6.89
#